data_AF-A0A519LSI4-F1
#
_entry.id   AF-A0A519LSI4-F1
#
_cell.length_a   1.000
_cell.length_b   1.000
_cell.length_c   1.000
_cell.angle_alpha   90.00
_cell.angle_beta   90.00
_cell.angle_gamma   90.00
#
_symmetry.space_group_name_H-M   'P 1'
#
loop_
_entity.id
_entity.type
_entity.pdbx_description
1 polymer ?
#
loop_
_entity_poly.entity_id
_entity_poly.type
_entity_poly.pdbx_seq_one_letter_code
_entity_poly.pdbx_strand_id
1 'polypeptide(L)'
;ADCAIITSIDIDHTEFLGPDRESIGREKAGIMRTGRPVVVSDPMAPQSVVDHALEIGADLWRFGKDFNFSGDKQQWSWAGRGRRYAGMAYPSLRGANQLINASGVLAAFEALRERIPVTAQAVRNGLAMVELPGRFQIVPGQPTLVLDVAHNPHSVAALTANLDAMGFFPTTHAVFGAMADKDLAPMLAKVGPLIDRWYFTNLPTPRAETAAVLQQKWNAVHMVAGGRRDVESSLYPDPVAALQAAVDAADPADRIVVFGSFFTVGGVLVNGTPRLHAKHLGQ
;
A
#
# COMPACT_ATOMS: atom_id res chain seq x y z
N ALA A 1 7.84 24.50 4.10
CA ALA A 1 6.57 23.87 4.48
C ALA A 1 6.13 24.39 5.83
N ASP A 2 4.82 24.52 6.06
CA ASP A 2 4.25 24.93 7.34
C ASP A 2 4.23 23.81 8.39
N CYS A 3 4.17 22.58 7.92
CA CYS A 3 4.40 21.34 8.65
C CYS A 3 4.98 20.32 7.66
N ALA A 4 5.89 19.48 8.13
CA ALA A 4 6.39 18.32 7.40
C ALA A 4 5.85 17.03 8.02
N ILE A 5 5.60 16.01 7.21
CA ILE A 5 5.25 14.67 7.68
C ILE A 5 6.18 13.66 7.02
N ILE A 6 6.88 12.89 7.84
CA ILE A 6 7.62 11.70 7.45
C ILE A 6 6.80 10.51 7.96
N THR A 7 6.27 9.73 7.02
CA THR A 7 5.41 8.56 7.31
C THR A 7 6.26 7.40 7.82
N SER A 8 6.47 6.34 7.02
CA SER A 8 7.46 5.30 7.27
C SER A 8 8.76 5.58 6.51
N ILE A 9 9.86 5.08 7.04
CA ILE A 9 11.16 4.97 6.38
C ILE A 9 11.43 3.49 6.20
N ASP A 10 11.70 3.09 4.96
CA ASP A 10 12.06 1.72 4.64
C ASP A 10 13.00 1.73 3.43
N ILE A 11 13.63 0.60 3.18
CA ILE A 11 14.58 0.43 2.08
C ILE A 11 13.80 0.44 0.75
N ASP A 12 13.92 1.55 0.01
CA ASP A 12 13.45 1.70 -1.37
C ASP A 12 14.34 2.73 -2.06
N HIS A 13 14.50 2.62 -3.38
CA HIS A 13 15.33 3.54 -4.18
C HIS A 13 16.77 3.71 -3.66
N THR A 14 17.42 2.59 -3.31
CA THR A 14 18.76 2.58 -2.70
C THR A 14 19.85 3.26 -3.55
N GLU A 15 19.71 3.26 -4.86
CA GLU A 15 20.62 3.95 -5.79
C GLU A 15 20.64 5.47 -5.59
N PHE A 16 19.55 6.06 -5.12
CA PHE A 16 19.40 7.51 -4.92
C PHE A 16 19.47 7.92 -3.46
N LEU A 17 18.86 7.12 -2.58
CA LEU A 17 18.64 7.48 -1.17
C LEU A 17 19.67 6.87 -0.22
N GLY A 18 20.49 5.94 -0.71
CA GLY A 18 21.46 5.18 0.09
C GLY A 18 20.95 3.80 0.51
N PRO A 19 21.84 2.94 1.03
CA PRO A 19 21.57 1.52 1.22
C PRO A 19 20.81 1.19 2.53
N ASP A 20 20.63 2.16 3.42
CA ASP A 20 20.14 1.92 4.78
C ASP A 20 19.12 2.96 5.25
N ARG A 21 18.40 2.63 6.32
CA ARG A 21 17.37 3.52 6.88
C ARG A 21 17.92 4.86 7.34
N GLU A 22 19.20 4.94 7.74
CA GLU A 22 19.84 6.17 8.22
C GLU A 22 20.08 7.16 7.08
N SER A 23 20.66 6.69 5.97
CA SER A 23 20.87 7.48 4.75
C SER A 23 19.55 7.92 4.13
N ILE A 24 18.59 7.00 3.99
CA ILE A 24 17.25 7.29 3.47
C ILE A 24 16.52 8.30 4.39
N GLY A 25 16.63 8.11 5.70
CA GLY A 25 16.05 9.01 6.70
C GLY A 25 16.61 10.43 6.58
N ARG A 26 17.92 10.57 6.43
CA ARG A 26 18.59 11.88 6.28
C ARG A 26 18.08 12.63 5.05
N GLU A 27 17.98 11.96 3.91
CA GLU A 27 17.46 12.57 2.68
C GLU A 27 16.01 13.04 2.85
N LYS A 28 15.15 12.18 3.42
CA LYS A 28 13.75 12.54 3.72
C LYS A 28 13.64 13.68 4.73
N ALA A 29 14.60 13.82 5.65
CA ALA A 29 14.61 14.90 6.62
C ALA A 29 14.82 16.29 6.00
N GLY A 30 15.32 16.38 4.75
CA GLY A 30 15.50 17.66 4.05
C GLY A 30 14.21 18.48 3.81
N ILE A 31 13.03 17.89 3.98
CA ILE A 31 11.75 18.61 3.89
C ILE A 31 11.43 19.44 5.14
N MET A 32 12.15 19.20 6.25
CA MET A 32 11.94 19.88 7.53
C MET A 32 12.31 21.36 7.45
N ARG A 33 11.76 22.19 8.35
CA ARG A 33 12.05 23.63 8.42
C ARG A 33 12.20 24.06 9.88
N THR A 34 13.15 24.95 10.14
CA THR A 34 13.41 25.53 11.47
C THR A 34 12.15 26.15 12.08
N GLY A 35 11.90 25.83 13.35
CA GLY A 35 10.74 26.31 14.10
C GLY A 35 9.38 25.82 13.60
N ARG A 36 9.34 24.90 12.62
CA ARG A 36 8.09 24.35 12.09
C ARG A 36 7.88 22.92 12.59
N PRO A 37 6.61 22.49 12.78
CA PRO A 37 6.32 21.11 13.15
C PRO A 37 6.80 20.11 12.10
N VAL A 38 7.44 19.04 12.56
CA VAL A 38 7.67 17.82 11.77
C VAL A 38 7.10 16.62 12.51
N VAL A 39 6.19 15.91 11.85
CA VAL A 39 5.62 14.66 12.35
C VAL A 39 6.40 13.48 11.77
N VAL A 40 6.95 12.64 12.64
CA VAL A 40 7.60 11.38 12.27
C VAL A 40 6.74 10.22 12.77
N SER A 41 6.07 9.54 11.84
CA SER A 41 5.12 8.47 12.14
C SER A 41 5.79 7.10 12.23
N ASP A 42 7.02 6.96 11.75
CA ASP A 42 7.79 5.74 11.83
C ASP A 42 8.04 5.37 13.31
N PRO A 43 7.55 4.20 13.78
CA PRO A 43 7.77 3.78 15.17
C PRO A 43 9.24 3.53 15.50
N MET A 44 10.07 3.25 14.49
CA MET A 44 11.51 3.05 14.58
C MET A 44 12.24 4.12 13.75
N ALA A 45 11.92 5.38 14.01
CA ALA A 45 12.54 6.53 13.37
C ALA A 45 14.09 6.44 13.43
N PRO A 46 14.79 6.50 12.27
CA PRO A 46 16.24 6.55 12.22
C PRO A 46 16.81 7.72 13.01
N GLN A 47 18.00 7.55 13.58
CA GLN A 47 18.61 8.58 14.41
C GLN A 47 18.95 9.82 13.57
N SER A 48 19.32 9.63 12.31
CA SER A 48 19.58 10.72 11.35
C SER A 48 18.42 11.71 11.19
N VAL A 49 17.18 11.23 11.27
CA VAL A 49 15.97 12.06 11.17
C VAL A 49 15.81 12.88 12.45
N VAL A 50 16.01 12.24 13.60
CA VAL A 50 15.90 12.88 14.92
C VAL A 50 16.97 13.95 15.06
N ASP A 51 18.22 13.61 14.73
CA ASP A 51 19.37 14.51 14.83
C ASP A 51 19.18 15.73 13.94
N HIS A 52 18.75 15.55 12.68
CA HIS A 52 18.51 16.68 11.77
C HIS A 52 17.41 17.61 12.30
N ALA A 53 16.30 17.05 12.82
CA ALA A 53 15.22 17.85 13.38
C ALA A 53 15.71 18.70 14.57
N LEU A 54 16.57 18.13 15.43
CA LEU A 54 17.17 18.85 16.55
C LEU A 54 18.18 19.91 16.09
N GLU A 55 19.04 19.56 15.14
CA GLU A 55 20.06 20.44 14.56
C GLU A 55 19.45 21.73 14.00
N ILE A 56 18.37 21.61 13.21
CA ILE A 56 17.74 22.77 12.60
C ILE A 56 16.72 23.46 13.52
N GLY A 57 16.49 22.92 14.72
CA GLY A 57 15.48 23.42 15.67
C GLY A 57 14.04 23.30 15.16
N ALA A 58 13.68 22.18 14.51
CA ALA A 58 12.30 21.88 14.15
C ALA A 58 11.49 21.43 15.37
N ASP A 59 10.18 21.68 15.39
CA ASP A 59 9.29 21.14 16.42
C ASP A 59 8.98 19.67 16.10
N LEU A 60 9.78 18.76 16.67
CA LEU A 60 9.72 17.33 16.37
C LEU A 60 8.59 16.63 17.14
N TRP A 61 7.67 16.00 16.42
CA TRP A 61 6.62 15.12 16.94
C TRP A 61 6.91 13.68 16.55
N ARG A 62 7.09 12.78 17.52
CA ARG A 62 7.42 11.37 17.28
C ARG A 62 6.30 10.43 17.71
N PHE A 63 6.01 9.46 16.86
CA PHE A 63 5.17 8.33 17.23
C PHE A 63 5.76 7.59 18.45
N GLY A 64 4.89 7.20 19.38
CA GLY A 64 5.27 6.53 20.63
C GLY A 64 5.82 7.46 21.72
N LYS A 65 6.11 8.74 21.42
CA LYS A 65 6.57 9.74 22.39
C LYS A 65 5.60 10.91 22.52
N ASP A 66 5.32 11.59 21.41
CA ASP A 66 4.47 12.79 21.38
C ASP A 66 3.03 12.48 21.00
N PHE A 67 2.83 11.40 20.26
CA PHE A 67 1.52 10.91 19.91
C PHE A 67 1.51 9.39 19.75
N ASN A 68 0.36 8.77 19.98
CA ASN A 68 0.18 7.33 19.84
C ASN A 68 -1.30 7.00 19.57
N PHE A 69 -1.55 5.74 19.19
CA PHE A 69 -2.88 5.17 19.18
C PHE A 69 -2.97 3.89 20.01
N SER A 70 -4.20 3.52 20.35
CA SER A 70 -4.56 2.25 20.97
C SER A 70 -5.95 1.84 20.47
N GLY A 71 -6.32 0.57 20.58
CA GLY A 71 -7.64 0.13 20.11
C GLY A 71 -7.77 -1.38 20.04
N ASP A 72 -8.96 -1.79 19.64
CA ASP A 72 -9.35 -3.18 19.36
C ASP A 72 -9.84 -3.29 17.91
N LYS A 73 -10.48 -4.40 17.53
CA LYS A 73 -10.97 -4.61 16.16
C LYS A 73 -12.13 -3.71 15.73
N GLN A 74 -12.80 -3.02 16.65
CA GLN A 74 -14.00 -2.22 16.38
C GLN A 74 -13.70 -0.74 16.36
N GLN A 75 -12.90 -0.27 17.32
CA GLN A 75 -12.62 1.14 17.50
C GLN A 75 -11.19 1.38 17.94
N TRP A 76 -10.72 2.58 17.65
CA TRP A 76 -9.41 3.04 18.09
C TRP A 76 -9.51 4.40 18.76
N SER A 77 -8.46 4.72 19.50
CA SER A 77 -8.29 5.96 20.21
C SER A 77 -6.92 6.52 19.88
N TRP A 78 -6.83 7.84 19.81
CA TRP A 78 -5.61 8.57 19.53
C TRP A 78 -5.32 9.57 20.64
N ALA A 79 -4.06 9.74 20.98
CA ALA A 79 -3.60 10.75 21.93
C ALA A 79 -2.38 11.48 21.37
N GLY A 80 -2.43 12.80 21.37
CA GLY A 80 -1.30 13.70 21.13
C GLY A 80 -0.85 14.41 22.40
N ARG A 81 -0.11 15.52 22.26
CA ARG A 81 0.43 16.32 23.38
C ARG A 81 -0.67 16.99 24.21
N GLY A 82 -1.78 17.36 23.59
CA GLY A 82 -2.86 18.13 24.20
C GLY A 82 -4.27 17.77 23.72
N ARG A 83 -4.43 16.90 22.71
CA ARG A 83 -5.75 16.37 22.33
C ARG A 83 -5.82 14.85 22.39
N ARG A 84 -7.05 14.37 22.58
CA ARG A 84 -7.39 12.95 22.58
C ARG A 84 -8.66 12.75 21.79
N TYR A 85 -8.69 11.68 21.00
CA TYR A 85 -9.89 11.19 20.35
C TYR A 85 -10.14 9.77 20.84
N ALA A 86 -11.33 9.51 21.37
CA ALA A 86 -11.75 8.19 21.82
C ALA A 86 -12.90 7.66 20.95
N GLY A 87 -13.00 6.34 20.88
CA GLY A 87 -14.06 5.63 20.16
C GLY A 87 -14.17 6.10 18.71
N MET A 88 -13.05 6.18 18.01
CA MET A 88 -13.03 6.47 16.57
C MET A 88 -13.25 5.18 15.80
N ALA A 89 -14.07 5.26 14.75
CA ALA A 89 -14.12 4.22 13.75
C ALA A 89 -12.77 4.15 13.01
N TYR A 90 -12.43 2.95 12.53
CA TYR A 90 -11.25 2.76 11.70
C TYR A 90 -11.34 3.58 10.41
N PRO A 91 -10.21 4.09 9.89
CA PRO A 91 -10.19 4.75 8.59
C PRO A 91 -10.73 3.83 7.49
N SER A 92 -11.37 4.40 6.47
CA SER A 92 -11.91 3.65 5.32
C SER A 92 -10.80 2.97 4.50
N LEU A 93 -9.63 3.60 4.43
CA LEU A 93 -8.43 2.97 3.88
C LEU A 93 -8.04 1.75 4.71
N ARG A 94 -7.87 0.61 4.04
CA ARG A 94 -7.44 -0.66 4.64
C ARG A 94 -5.91 -0.79 4.63
N GLY A 95 -5.38 -1.57 5.57
CA GLY A 95 -3.96 -1.87 5.67
C GLY A 95 -3.37 -1.70 7.06
N ALA A 96 -2.36 -2.51 7.38
CA ALA A 96 -1.66 -2.48 8.66
C ALA A 96 -1.11 -1.09 9.04
N ASN A 97 -0.72 -0.29 8.03
CA ASN A 97 -0.12 1.02 8.25
C ASN A 97 -1.13 2.17 8.35
N GLN A 98 -2.43 1.93 8.13
CA GLN A 98 -3.39 3.03 8.01
C GLN A 98 -3.67 3.72 9.33
N LEU A 99 -3.62 3.00 10.46
CA LEU A 99 -3.69 3.64 11.77
C LEU A 99 -2.46 4.48 12.08
N ILE A 100 -1.26 4.05 11.69
CA ILE A 100 -0.03 4.84 11.85
C ILE A 100 -0.13 6.11 10.98
N ASN A 101 -0.56 5.99 9.72
CA ASN A 101 -0.75 7.12 8.82
C ASN A 101 -1.81 8.10 9.35
N ALA A 102 -2.97 7.59 9.76
CA ALA A 102 -4.03 8.41 10.35
C ALA A 102 -3.55 9.10 11.63
N SER A 103 -2.83 8.38 12.49
CA SER A 103 -2.22 8.92 13.71
C SER A 103 -1.25 10.08 13.42
N GLY A 104 -0.41 9.95 12.40
CA GLY A 104 0.47 11.03 11.93
C GLY A 104 -0.30 12.25 11.40
N VAL A 105 -1.38 12.04 10.65
CA VAL A 105 -2.26 13.13 10.19
C VAL A 105 -2.92 13.85 11.37
N LEU A 106 -3.38 13.12 12.39
CA LEU A 106 -3.94 13.72 13.61
C LEU A 106 -2.90 14.53 14.40
N ALA A 107 -1.66 14.07 14.46
CA ALA A 107 -0.56 14.83 15.05
C ALA A 107 -0.31 16.14 14.27
N ALA A 108 -0.34 16.10 12.94
CA ALA A 108 -0.19 17.29 12.12
C ALA A 108 -1.36 18.29 12.31
N PHE A 109 -2.60 17.80 12.39
CA PHE A 109 -3.76 18.65 12.72
C PHE A 109 -3.68 19.22 14.14
N GLU A 110 -3.08 18.49 15.09
CA GLU A 110 -2.83 19.03 16.41
C GLU A 110 -1.78 20.15 16.38
N ALA A 111 -0.64 19.90 15.74
CA ALA A 111 0.46 20.86 15.62
C ALA A 111 0.07 22.13 14.85
N LEU A 112 -0.86 22.03 13.90
CA LEU A 112 -1.34 23.15 13.09
C LEU A 112 -2.62 23.80 13.60
N ARG A 113 -3.11 23.44 14.80
CA ARG A 113 -4.43 23.84 15.31
C ARG A 113 -4.74 25.33 15.18
N GLU A 114 -3.79 26.18 15.56
CA GLU A 114 -3.97 27.64 15.60
C GLU A 114 -4.17 28.23 14.20
N ARG A 115 -3.73 27.51 13.16
CA ARG A 115 -3.80 27.93 11.76
C ARG A 115 -4.91 27.21 11.00
N ILE A 116 -5.11 25.93 11.28
CA ILE A 116 -6.08 25.04 10.63
C ILE A 116 -6.92 24.38 11.71
N PRO A 117 -7.99 25.04 12.18
CA PRO A 117 -8.89 24.47 13.18
C PRO A 117 -9.73 23.35 12.55
N VAL A 118 -9.38 22.09 12.84
CA VAL A 118 -10.16 20.91 12.43
C VAL A 118 -11.04 20.44 13.59
N THR A 119 -12.35 20.31 13.35
CA THR A 119 -13.31 19.80 14.35
C THR A 119 -13.23 18.28 14.48
N ALA A 120 -13.66 17.75 15.63
CA ALA A 120 -13.72 16.30 15.82
C ALA A 120 -14.65 15.60 14.81
N GLN A 121 -15.74 16.27 14.40
CA GLN A 121 -16.64 15.74 13.37
C GLN A 121 -15.96 15.69 12.00
N ALA A 122 -15.19 16.73 11.63
CA ALA A 122 -14.44 16.74 10.37
C ALA A 122 -13.39 15.62 10.33
N VAL A 123 -12.70 15.36 11.46
CA VAL A 123 -11.80 14.21 11.58
C VAL A 123 -12.54 12.89 11.35
N ARG A 124 -13.65 12.66 12.05
CA ARG A 124 -14.42 11.41 11.93
C ARG A 124 -14.93 11.21 10.50
N ASN A 125 -15.47 12.25 9.88
CA ASN A 125 -15.95 12.20 8.50
C ASN A 125 -14.79 11.95 7.52
N GLY A 126 -13.67 12.67 7.66
CA GLY A 126 -12.52 12.52 6.78
C GLY A 126 -11.93 11.12 6.82
N LEU A 127 -11.76 10.55 8.02
CA LEU A 127 -11.28 9.17 8.17
C LEU A 127 -12.29 8.14 7.62
N ALA A 128 -13.59 8.38 7.76
CA ALA A 128 -14.62 7.46 7.27
C ALA A 128 -14.82 7.51 5.75
N MET A 129 -14.47 8.62 5.09
CA MET A 129 -14.72 8.84 3.66
C MET A 129 -13.43 8.91 2.82
N VAL A 130 -12.25 8.81 3.42
CA VAL A 130 -10.99 8.87 2.66
C VAL A 130 -10.89 7.68 1.71
N GLU A 131 -10.66 8.00 0.44
CA GLU A 131 -10.39 7.04 -0.61
C GLU A 131 -9.07 7.41 -1.29
N LEU A 132 -8.31 6.38 -1.69
CA LEU A 132 -7.07 6.55 -2.41
C LEU A 132 -6.99 5.46 -3.49
N PRO A 133 -7.19 5.81 -4.76
CA PRO A 133 -7.21 4.85 -5.85
C PRO A 133 -5.93 3.99 -5.87
N GLY A 134 -6.09 2.68 -6.04
CA GLY A 134 -4.98 1.74 -6.07
C GLY A 134 -4.28 1.51 -4.71
N ARG A 135 -4.88 1.85 -3.57
CA ARG A 135 -4.39 1.46 -2.23
C ARG A 135 -5.39 0.52 -1.57
N PHE A 136 -5.19 -0.77 -1.79
CA PHE A 136 -6.12 -1.83 -1.43
C PHE A 136 -7.58 -1.47 -1.75
N GLN A 137 -7.79 -0.95 -2.96
CA GLN A 137 -9.09 -0.47 -3.42
C GLN A 137 -9.93 -1.67 -3.83
N ILE A 138 -10.96 -1.97 -3.05
CA ILE A 138 -11.97 -2.98 -3.40
C ILE A 138 -12.99 -2.34 -4.32
N VAL A 139 -13.07 -2.83 -5.54
CA VAL A 139 -14.03 -2.39 -6.54
C VAL A 139 -15.30 -3.24 -6.41
N PRO A 140 -16.49 -2.62 -6.19
CA PRO A 140 -17.74 -3.36 -6.11
C PRO A 140 -18.02 -4.13 -7.40
N GLY A 141 -18.38 -5.41 -7.27
CA GLY A 141 -18.66 -6.27 -8.42
C GLY A 141 -18.48 -7.76 -8.10
N GLN A 142 -18.72 -8.60 -9.11
CA GLN A 142 -18.47 -10.05 -9.07
C GLN A 142 -17.74 -10.46 -10.36
N PRO A 143 -16.55 -11.10 -10.30
CA PRO A 143 -15.77 -11.42 -9.08
C PRO A 143 -15.31 -10.18 -8.31
N THR A 144 -14.85 -10.37 -7.07
CA THR A 144 -14.31 -9.26 -6.28
C THR A 144 -13.01 -8.76 -6.89
N LEU A 145 -12.90 -7.46 -7.21
CA LEU A 145 -11.68 -6.88 -7.77
C LEU A 145 -10.96 -6.02 -6.73
N VAL A 146 -9.67 -6.27 -6.54
CA VAL A 146 -8.77 -5.52 -5.65
C VAL A 146 -7.67 -4.87 -6.47
N LEU A 147 -7.50 -3.56 -6.32
CA LEU A 147 -6.42 -2.80 -6.96
C LEU A 147 -5.42 -2.31 -5.90
N ASP A 148 -4.15 -2.68 -6.03
CA ASP A 148 -3.09 -2.24 -5.11
C ASP A 148 -1.76 -1.96 -5.84
N VAL A 149 -1.20 -0.78 -5.64
CA VAL A 149 0.07 -0.35 -6.27
C VAL A 149 1.32 -0.88 -5.55
N ALA A 150 1.20 -1.87 -4.65
CA ALA A 150 2.33 -2.55 -4.01
C ALA A 150 3.37 -2.99 -5.06
N HIS A 151 4.62 -2.62 -4.85
CA HIS A 151 5.71 -2.76 -5.82
C HIS A 151 7.09 -3.01 -5.16
N ASN A 152 7.10 -3.34 -3.87
CA ASN A 152 8.29 -3.72 -3.12
C ASN A 152 7.91 -4.80 -2.08
N PRO A 153 8.89 -5.53 -1.49
CA PRO A 153 8.60 -6.64 -0.58
C PRO A 153 7.73 -6.24 0.62
N HIS A 154 7.95 -5.08 1.21
CA HIS A 154 7.19 -4.59 2.36
C HIS A 154 5.72 -4.30 1.99
N SER A 155 5.48 -3.58 0.89
CA SER A 155 4.12 -3.29 0.41
C SER A 155 3.37 -4.54 -0.06
N VAL A 156 4.07 -5.51 -0.68
CA VAL A 156 3.47 -6.80 -1.05
C VAL A 156 3.16 -7.65 0.19
N ALA A 157 3.96 -7.59 1.25
CA ALA A 157 3.64 -8.22 2.52
C ALA A 157 2.35 -7.64 3.14
N ALA A 158 2.18 -6.31 3.09
CA ALA A 158 0.95 -5.65 3.52
C ALA A 158 -0.27 -6.03 2.65
N LEU A 159 -0.10 -6.08 1.33
CA LEU A 159 -1.13 -6.57 0.39
C LEU A 159 -1.55 -8.01 0.74
N THR A 160 -0.57 -8.89 0.95
CA THR A 160 -0.79 -10.31 1.29
C THR A 160 -1.60 -10.44 2.58
N ALA A 161 -1.23 -9.70 3.64
CA ALA A 161 -1.97 -9.72 4.90
C ALA A 161 -3.40 -9.20 4.76
N ASN A 162 -3.62 -8.17 3.93
CA ASN A 162 -4.96 -7.66 3.67
C ASN A 162 -5.81 -8.63 2.85
N LEU A 163 -5.23 -9.31 1.86
CA LEU A 163 -5.92 -10.36 1.09
C LEU A 163 -6.35 -11.50 2.01
N ASP A 164 -5.46 -11.97 2.90
CA ASP A 164 -5.79 -13.01 3.88
C ASP A 164 -6.94 -12.59 4.81
N ALA A 165 -6.94 -11.34 5.26
CA ALA A 165 -7.99 -10.78 6.11
C ALA A 165 -9.37 -10.61 5.44
N MET A 166 -9.47 -10.76 4.11
CA MET A 166 -10.77 -10.72 3.41
C MET A 166 -11.61 -11.99 3.61
N GLY A 167 -11.04 -13.04 4.20
CA GLY A 167 -11.70 -14.34 4.33
C GLY A 167 -11.48 -15.24 3.12
N PHE A 168 -12.30 -16.28 3.01
CA PHE A 168 -12.12 -17.33 2.01
C PHE A 168 -12.64 -16.93 0.62
N PHE A 169 -11.82 -17.21 -0.40
CA PHE A 169 -12.18 -17.15 -1.82
C PHE A 169 -11.74 -18.48 -2.47
N PRO A 170 -12.57 -19.09 -3.34
CA PRO A 170 -12.22 -20.37 -3.99
C PRO A 170 -10.97 -20.26 -4.86
N THR A 171 -10.89 -19.22 -5.70
CA THR A 171 -9.74 -18.92 -6.56
C THR A 171 -9.32 -17.46 -6.40
N THR A 172 -8.00 -17.23 -6.34
CA THR A 172 -7.39 -15.90 -6.40
C THR A 172 -6.59 -15.73 -7.69
N HIS A 173 -7.01 -14.78 -8.52
CA HIS A 173 -6.35 -14.42 -9.77
C HIS A 173 -5.44 -13.20 -9.56
N ALA A 174 -4.19 -13.26 -10.00
CA ALA A 174 -3.24 -12.15 -9.92
C ALA A 174 -2.91 -11.58 -11.31
N VAL A 175 -3.25 -10.32 -11.53
CA VAL A 175 -2.72 -9.52 -12.65
C VAL A 175 -1.47 -8.79 -12.17
N PHE A 176 -0.32 -9.13 -12.74
CA PHE A 176 0.97 -8.66 -12.24
C PHE A 176 1.85 -8.08 -13.35
N GLY A 177 2.24 -6.82 -13.15
CA GLY A 177 3.27 -6.14 -13.90
C GLY A 177 4.14 -5.34 -12.94
N ALA A 178 5.46 -5.34 -13.13
CA ALA A 178 6.38 -4.70 -12.20
C ALA A 178 7.59 -4.08 -12.92
N MET A 179 8.28 -3.18 -12.23
CA MET A 179 9.53 -2.60 -12.72
C MET A 179 10.69 -3.57 -12.54
N ALA A 180 11.68 -3.54 -13.44
CA ALA A 180 12.84 -4.44 -13.41
C ALA A 180 13.82 -4.14 -12.26
N ASP A 181 13.79 -2.92 -11.72
CA ASP A 181 14.60 -2.45 -10.60
C ASP A 181 14.09 -2.90 -9.22
N LYS A 182 12.98 -3.65 -9.16
CA LYS A 182 12.38 -4.12 -7.90
C LYS A 182 12.87 -5.51 -7.51
N ASP A 183 12.82 -5.78 -6.21
CA ASP A 183 13.18 -7.08 -5.64
C ASP A 183 12.01 -8.09 -5.79
N LEU A 184 11.91 -8.65 -7.00
CA LEU A 184 10.74 -9.42 -7.44
C LEU A 184 10.62 -10.79 -6.76
N ALA A 185 11.73 -11.47 -6.50
CA ALA A 185 11.72 -12.81 -5.93
C ALA A 185 11.02 -12.88 -4.54
N PRO A 186 11.39 -12.05 -3.55
CA PRO A 186 10.68 -12.02 -2.27
C PRO A 186 9.25 -11.51 -2.38
N MET A 187 8.94 -10.60 -3.31
CA MET A 187 7.55 -10.19 -3.58
C MET A 187 6.70 -11.39 -4.02
N LEU A 188 7.15 -12.12 -5.03
CA LEU A 188 6.47 -13.30 -5.58
C LEU A 188 6.37 -14.42 -4.55
N ALA A 189 7.45 -14.68 -3.79
CA ALA A 189 7.46 -15.69 -2.73
C ALA A 189 6.46 -15.35 -1.60
N LYS A 190 6.29 -14.07 -1.27
CA LYS A 190 5.42 -13.63 -0.19
C LYS A 190 3.93 -13.79 -0.52
N VAL A 191 3.53 -13.38 -1.72
CA VAL A 191 2.11 -13.40 -2.13
C VAL A 191 1.70 -14.72 -2.78
N GLY A 192 2.65 -15.45 -3.39
CA GLY A 192 2.43 -16.69 -4.12
C GLY A 192 1.53 -17.72 -3.45
N PRO A 193 1.63 -17.98 -2.13
CA PRO A 193 0.76 -18.93 -1.45
C PRO A 193 -0.74 -18.62 -1.50
N LEU A 194 -1.12 -17.36 -1.77
CA LEU A 194 -2.51 -16.93 -1.89
C LEU A 194 -3.03 -16.91 -3.33
N ILE A 195 -2.16 -17.11 -4.34
CA ILE A 195 -2.51 -16.93 -5.75
C ILE A 195 -2.64 -18.29 -6.44
N ASP A 196 -3.77 -18.50 -7.10
CA ASP A 196 -4.09 -19.75 -7.81
C ASP A 196 -3.91 -19.62 -9.33
N ARG A 197 -3.94 -18.39 -9.88
CA ARG A 197 -3.78 -18.11 -11.31
C ARG A 197 -3.02 -16.80 -11.54
N TRP A 198 -2.02 -16.80 -12.42
CA TRP A 198 -1.20 -15.62 -12.75
C TRP A 198 -1.42 -15.10 -14.18
N TYR A 199 -1.51 -13.78 -14.30
CA TYR A 199 -1.67 -13.04 -15.55
C TYR A 199 -0.57 -11.98 -15.61
N PHE A 200 0.56 -12.33 -16.22
CA PHE A 200 1.70 -11.43 -16.33
C PHE A 200 1.51 -10.47 -17.49
N THR A 201 1.78 -9.19 -17.26
CA THR A 201 1.56 -8.13 -18.25
C THR A 201 2.79 -7.28 -18.50
N ASN A 202 3.00 -6.87 -19.75
CA ASN A 202 3.94 -5.81 -20.07
C ASN A 202 3.41 -4.45 -19.58
N LEU A 203 4.31 -3.49 -19.39
CA LEU A 203 3.99 -2.11 -19.02
C LEU A 203 4.63 -1.15 -20.02
N PRO A 204 4.03 0.03 -20.29
CA PRO A 204 4.47 0.95 -21.33
C PRO A 204 5.66 1.80 -20.90
N THR A 205 6.74 1.17 -20.43
CA THR A 205 7.98 1.84 -20.02
C THR A 205 9.19 0.91 -20.16
N PRO A 206 10.35 1.40 -20.62
CA PRO A 206 11.56 0.58 -20.76
C PRO A 206 12.13 0.11 -19.40
N ARG A 207 11.70 0.73 -18.30
CA ARG A 207 12.06 0.31 -16.93
C ARG A 207 11.28 -0.92 -16.46
N ALA A 208 10.23 -1.31 -17.18
CA ALA A 208 9.42 -2.46 -16.82
C ALA A 208 10.14 -3.75 -17.15
N GLU A 209 9.94 -4.75 -16.29
CA GLU A 209 10.27 -6.11 -16.65
C GLU A 209 9.21 -6.64 -17.64
N THR A 210 9.64 -7.48 -18.58
CA THR A 210 8.69 -8.07 -19.55
C THR A 210 7.84 -9.14 -18.88
N ALA A 211 6.60 -9.33 -19.35
CA ALA A 211 5.69 -10.35 -18.84
C ALA A 211 6.34 -11.76 -18.84
N ALA A 212 7.08 -12.08 -19.91
CA ALA A 212 7.77 -13.36 -20.05
C ALA A 212 8.86 -13.55 -18.99
N VAL A 213 9.67 -12.51 -18.72
CA VAL A 213 10.71 -12.57 -17.68
C VAL A 213 10.10 -12.60 -16.28
N LEU A 214 9.00 -11.88 -16.04
CA LEU A 214 8.25 -11.97 -14.78
C LEU A 214 7.76 -13.40 -14.53
N GLN A 215 7.19 -14.05 -15.54
CA GLN A 215 6.75 -15.45 -15.46
C GLN A 215 7.93 -16.40 -15.20
N GLN A 216 9.08 -16.20 -15.85
CA GLN A 216 10.29 -16.98 -15.60
C GLN A 216 10.80 -16.84 -14.17
N LYS A 217 10.86 -15.61 -13.65
CA LYS A 217 11.24 -15.34 -12.24
C LYS A 217 10.27 -15.98 -11.26
N TRP A 218 8.97 -15.91 -11.54
CA TRP A 218 7.94 -16.59 -10.75
C TRP A 218 8.11 -18.11 -10.77
N ASN A 219 8.31 -18.72 -11.95
CA ASN A 219 8.56 -20.15 -12.08
C ASN A 219 9.75 -20.61 -11.24
N ALA A 220 10.86 -19.85 -11.26
CA ALA A 220 12.03 -20.17 -10.46
C ALA A 220 11.72 -20.17 -8.95
N VAL A 221 10.97 -19.19 -8.46
CA VAL A 221 10.54 -19.11 -7.04
C VAL A 221 9.59 -20.25 -6.69
N HIS A 222 8.61 -20.55 -7.55
CA HIS A 222 7.62 -21.62 -7.35
C HIS A 222 8.27 -23.00 -7.24
N MET A 223 9.24 -23.28 -8.10
CA MET A 223 10.00 -24.54 -8.07
C MET A 223 10.78 -24.71 -6.77
N VAL A 224 11.46 -23.66 -6.29
CA VAL A 224 12.24 -23.68 -5.04
C VAL A 224 11.33 -23.87 -3.81
N ALA A 225 10.13 -23.31 -3.83
CA ALA A 225 9.15 -23.47 -2.75
C ALA A 225 8.52 -24.88 -2.70
N GLY A 226 8.95 -25.81 -3.56
CA GLY A 226 8.40 -27.16 -3.64
C GLY A 226 6.99 -27.17 -4.22
N GLY A 227 6.73 -26.32 -5.23
CA GLY A 227 5.43 -26.14 -5.89
C GLY A 227 4.73 -27.45 -6.23
N ARG A 228 3.87 -27.91 -5.32
CA ARG A 228 3.04 -29.12 -5.47
C ARG A 228 1.69 -28.83 -6.12
N ARG A 229 1.30 -27.56 -6.22
CA ARG A 229 0.10 -27.11 -6.96
C ARG A 229 0.51 -26.73 -8.38
N ASP A 230 -0.25 -27.26 -9.34
CA ASP A 230 -0.24 -26.77 -10.71
C ASP A 230 -0.95 -25.41 -10.70
N VAL A 231 -0.16 -24.34 -10.79
CA VAL A 231 -0.64 -22.95 -10.76
C VAL A 231 -0.55 -22.44 -12.19
N GLU A 232 -1.69 -22.12 -12.80
CA GLU A 232 -1.72 -21.65 -14.18
C GLU A 232 -1.11 -20.24 -14.29
N SER A 233 -0.38 -19.99 -15.38
CA SER A 233 0.13 -18.67 -15.69
C SER A 233 0.02 -18.34 -17.19
N SER A 234 -0.22 -17.08 -17.51
CA SER A 234 -0.38 -16.59 -18.89
C SER A 234 0.24 -15.20 -19.09
N LEU A 235 0.52 -14.85 -20.34
CA LEU A 235 1.23 -13.64 -20.74
C LEU A 235 0.33 -12.71 -21.56
N TYR A 236 0.38 -11.41 -21.27
CA TYR A 236 -0.46 -10.41 -21.93
C TYR A 236 0.32 -9.15 -22.33
N PRO A 237 -0.11 -8.48 -23.41
CA PRO A 237 0.56 -7.29 -23.92
C PRO A 237 0.37 -6.04 -23.05
N ASP A 238 -0.71 -5.97 -22.26
CA ASP A 238 -1.02 -4.82 -21.42
C ASP A 238 -1.95 -5.19 -20.24
N PRO A 239 -2.03 -4.33 -19.19
CA PRO A 239 -2.79 -4.64 -17.98
C PRO A 239 -4.29 -4.83 -18.22
N VAL A 240 -4.85 -4.19 -19.25
CA VAL A 240 -6.28 -4.29 -19.58
C VAL A 240 -6.57 -5.67 -20.17
N ALA A 241 -5.74 -6.14 -21.10
CA ALA A 241 -5.84 -7.49 -21.66
C ALA A 241 -5.67 -8.57 -20.59
N ALA A 242 -4.72 -8.39 -19.67
CA ALA A 242 -4.51 -9.31 -18.56
C ALA A 242 -5.71 -9.35 -17.60
N LEU A 243 -6.27 -8.18 -17.25
CA LEU A 243 -7.47 -8.12 -16.43
C LEU A 243 -8.67 -8.74 -17.13
N GLN A 244 -8.87 -8.48 -18.41
CA GLN A 244 -9.97 -9.05 -19.17
C GLN A 244 -9.91 -10.59 -19.15
N ALA A 245 -8.73 -11.16 -19.38
CA ALA A 245 -8.55 -12.61 -19.30
C ALA A 245 -8.75 -13.17 -17.89
N ALA A 246 -8.37 -12.42 -16.84
CA ALA A 246 -8.66 -12.80 -15.46
C ALA A 246 -10.15 -12.79 -15.17
N VAL A 247 -10.88 -11.77 -15.61
CA VAL A 247 -12.34 -11.67 -15.52
C VAL A 247 -13.01 -12.79 -16.30
N ASP A 248 -12.46 -13.17 -17.45
CA ASP A 248 -13.04 -14.21 -18.28
C ASP A 248 -12.91 -15.61 -17.68
N ALA A 249 -11.84 -15.86 -16.92
CA ALA A 249 -11.57 -17.13 -16.27
C ALA A 249 -12.14 -17.25 -14.85
N ALA A 250 -12.53 -16.14 -14.22
CA ALA A 250 -12.96 -16.11 -12.82
C ALA A 250 -14.44 -16.46 -12.65
N ASP A 251 -14.75 -17.25 -11.62
CA ASP A 251 -16.11 -17.46 -11.15
C ASP A 251 -16.62 -16.24 -10.34
N PRO A 252 -17.93 -16.01 -10.23
CA PRO A 252 -18.48 -14.85 -9.49
C PRO A 252 -18.06 -14.78 -8.01
N ALA A 253 -17.72 -15.93 -7.40
CA ALA A 253 -17.27 -16.04 -6.02
C ALA A 253 -15.76 -15.85 -5.84
N ASP A 254 -14.99 -15.75 -6.93
CA ASP A 254 -13.55 -15.57 -6.91
C ASP A 254 -13.16 -14.12 -6.63
N ARG A 255 -11.85 -13.91 -6.49
CA ARG A 255 -11.26 -12.57 -6.46
C ARG A 255 -10.14 -12.42 -7.47
N ILE A 256 -10.00 -11.19 -7.95
CA ILE A 256 -8.92 -10.74 -8.81
C ILE A 256 -8.14 -9.65 -8.06
N VAL A 257 -6.82 -9.76 -8.01
CA VAL A 257 -5.92 -8.73 -7.50
C VAL A 257 -5.03 -8.21 -8.63
N VAL A 258 -5.04 -6.90 -8.84
CA VAL A 258 -4.15 -6.20 -9.79
C VAL A 258 -3.08 -5.45 -9.00
N PHE A 259 -1.82 -5.82 -9.17
CA PHE A 259 -0.72 -5.21 -8.42
C PHE A 259 0.66 -5.28 -9.11
N GLY A 260 1.67 -4.73 -8.45
CA GLY A 260 3.08 -4.78 -8.87
C GLY A 260 3.67 -3.45 -9.32
N SER A 261 2.83 -2.50 -9.72
CA SER A 261 3.25 -1.15 -10.11
C SER A 261 2.06 -0.19 -10.20
N PHE A 262 2.34 1.11 -10.07
CA PHE A 262 1.42 2.16 -10.47
C PHE A 262 1.03 2.08 -11.95
N PHE A 263 1.93 1.61 -12.83
CA PHE A 263 1.60 1.44 -14.26
C PHE A 263 0.59 0.29 -14.48
N THR A 264 0.65 -0.76 -13.66
CA THR A 264 -0.28 -1.90 -13.76
C THR A 264 -1.69 -1.46 -13.37
N VAL A 265 -1.83 -0.84 -12.19
CA VAL A 265 -3.11 -0.34 -11.70
C VAL A 265 -3.61 0.84 -12.54
N GLY A 266 -2.73 1.77 -12.90
CA GLY A 266 -3.04 2.91 -13.75
C GLY A 266 -3.51 2.51 -15.14
N GLY A 267 -2.92 1.45 -15.73
CA GLY A 267 -3.37 0.90 -17.01
C GLY A 267 -4.81 0.39 -16.95
N VAL A 268 -5.19 -0.28 -15.85
CA VAL A 268 -6.57 -0.73 -15.61
C VAL A 268 -7.53 0.43 -15.35
N LEU A 269 -7.08 1.49 -14.66
CA LEU A 269 -7.90 2.65 -14.30
C LEU A 269 -8.01 3.72 -15.40
N VAL A 270 -7.33 3.56 -16.55
CA VAL A 270 -7.23 4.62 -17.57
C VAL A 270 -8.59 5.07 -18.10
N ASN A 271 -9.57 4.17 -18.15
CA ASN A 271 -10.95 4.43 -18.59
C ASN A 271 -11.94 4.54 -17.42
N GLY A 272 -11.44 4.79 -16.21
CA GLY A 272 -12.21 4.79 -14.97
C GLY A 272 -12.15 3.45 -14.23
N THR A 273 -12.80 3.40 -13.06
CA THR A 273 -12.85 2.17 -12.26
C THR A 273 -13.65 1.09 -12.99
N PRO A 274 -13.08 -0.11 -13.22
CA PRO A 274 -13.78 -1.21 -13.88
C PRO A 274 -15.10 -1.54 -13.16
N ARG A 275 -16.13 -1.92 -13.90
CA ARG A 275 -17.39 -2.43 -13.34
C ARG A 275 -17.53 -3.88 -13.73
N LEU A 276 -17.36 -4.77 -12.76
CA LEU A 276 -17.49 -6.21 -12.98
C LEU A 276 -18.91 -6.65 -12.62
N HIS A 277 -19.55 -7.32 -13.57
CA HIS A 277 -20.84 -7.96 -13.36
C HIS A 277 -20.62 -9.46 -13.41
N ALA A 278 -21.34 -10.19 -12.55
CA ALA A 278 -21.38 -11.64 -12.66
C ALA A 278 -21.74 -12.00 -14.10
N LYS A 279 -20.99 -12.92 -14.71
CA LYS A 279 -21.46 -13.61 -15.90
C LYS A 279 -22.81 -14.21 -15.49
N HIS A 280 -23.90 -13.66 -16.00
CA HIS A 280 -25.22 -14.18 -15.71
C HIS A 280 -25.18 -15.69 -15.94
N LEU A 281 -25.72 -16.46 -14.99
CA LEU A 281 -26.14 -17.84 -15.20
C LEU A 281 -27.18 -17.81 -16.34
N GLY A 282 -26.69 -17.71 -17.57
CA GLY A 282 -27.48 -17.93 -18.77
C GLY A 282 -27.87 -19.39 -18.75
N GLN A 283 -29.16 -19.63 -18.53
CA GLN A 283 -29.81 -20.90 -18.81
C GLN A 283 -29.56 -21.34 -20.24
#